data_AF-A0A956EL57-F1
#
_entry.id   AF-A0A956EL57-F1
#
_cell.length_a   1.000
_cell.length_b   1.000
_cell.length_c   1.000
_cell.angle_alpha   90.00
_cell.angle_beta   90.00
_cell.angle_gamma   90.00
#
_symmetry.space_group_name_H-M   'P 1'
#
loop_
_entity.id
_entity.type
_entity.pdbx_description
1 polymer ?
#
loop_
_entity_poly.entity_id
_entity_poly.type
_entity_poly.pdbx_seq_one_letter_code
_entity_poly.pdbx_strand_id
1 'polypeptide(L)'
;MFRPTLTYLILVAASLGLACTDGGDDSAGSASEASSSSTSASTSSDASTSSASSMSSTSAGTDTAGSSGSTSASTGVVPVPCGDTLPPAGSACADEGEECAPGADPCDPYEIATCSEGAWTHGEVGPGDPKACGCDPNDLPEEGSPCFVEGEFCGSGCDNPCAFCNTFECSGGVWMGLEVFPGECLTCEEVCPYVVKGGCEGGPPDVDTCVAGCYDVMASPCEALFGQALFCAGINEPVFTCDAAMRPTVGGCEDQFDALYACTMP
;
A
#
# COMPACT_ATOMS: atom_id res chain seq x y z
N MET A 1 24.32 -4.67 26.28
CA MET A 1 25.50 -4.70 25.38
C MET A 1 24.99 -4.51 23.96
N PHE A 2 24.73 -3.26 23.58
CA PHE A 2 24.22 -2.89 22.27
C PHE A 2 25.40 -2.53 21.36
N ARG A 3 25.45 -3.11 20.17
CA ARG A 3 26.50 -2.92 19.15
C ARG A 3 26.38 -1.51 18.55
N PRO A 4 27.32 -0.58 18.79
CA PRO A 4 27.22 0.80 18.30
C PRO A 4 27.92 1.00 16.94
N THR A 5 28.23 -0.08 16.21
CA THR A 5 29.11 -0.03 15.03
C THR A 5 28.37 -0.21 13.70
N LEU A 6 27.06 -0.52 13.72
CA LEU A 6 26.27 -0.70 12.50
C LEU A 6 25.57 0.59 12.04
N THR A 7 25.27 1.52 12.95
CA THR A 7 24.71 2.84 12.64
C THR A 7 25.67 3.72 11.84
N TYR A 8 26.98 3.49 12.00
CA TYR A 8 28.02 4.28 11.32
C TYR A 8 28.26 3.86 9.85
N LEU A 9 27.75 2.69 9.42
CA LEU A 9 27.93 2.20 8.04
C LEU A 9 26.72 2.49 7.15
N ILE A 10 25.57 2.84 7.73
CA ILE A 10 24.33 3.16 7.00
C ILE A 10 24.21 4.66 6.74
N LEU A 11 24.72 5.53 7.63
CA LEU A 11 24.94 6.96 7.36
C LEU A 11 25.95 7.22 6.22
N VAL A 12 26.76 6.22 5.89
CA VAL A 12 27.81 6.26 4.87
C VAL A 12 27.29 5.75 3.50
N ALA A 13 26.24 4.93 3.47
CA ALA A 13 25.64 4.47 2.21
C ALA A 13 24.84 5.58 1.50
N ALA A 14 24.30 6.55 2.25
CA ALA A 14 23.71 7.78 1.69
C ALA A 14 24.74 8.87 1.36
N SER A 15 26.04 8.66 1.66
CA SER A 15 27.14 9.57 1.29
C SER A 15 28.19 8.94 0.37
N LEU A 16 28.03 7.67 -0.02
CA LEU A 16 28.90 6.98 -0.98
C LEU A 16 28.08 6.25 -2.06
N GLY A 17 27.49 7.04 -2.95
CA GLY A 17 27.57 6.72 -4.37
C GLY A 17 29.05 6.77 -4.78
N LEU A 18 29.69 5.60 -4.79
CA LEU A 18 31.09 5.39 -5.14
C LEU A 18 31.42 5.99 -6.54
N ALA A 19 32.26 7.04 -6.54
CA ALA A 19 33.28 7.37 -7.54
C ALA A 19 33.00 7.12 -9.04
N CYS A 20 32.87 8.20 -9.82
CA CYS A 20 33.54 8.36 -11.13
C CYS A 20 33.81 9.85 -11.48
N THR A 21 35.11 10.19 -11.49
CA THR A 21 35.84 11.16 -12.34
C THR A 21 35.53 12.67 -12.30
N ASP A 22 36.39 13.38 -11.56
CA ASP A 22 37.28 14.49 -11.95
C ASP A 22 36.90 15.36 -13.18
N GLY A 23 36.68 16.66 -12.92
CA GLY A 23 37.06 17.72 -13.87
C GLY A 23 36.14 18.96 -13.95
N GLY A 24 36.57 20.06 -13.34
CA GLY A 24 36.52 21.37 -14.00
C GLY A 24 35.56 22.45 -13.47
N ASP A 25 36.16 23.36 -12.70
CA ASP A 25 36.03 24.83 -12.68
C ASP A 25 34.72 25.58 -13.05
N ASP A 26 34.39 26.49 -12.13
CA ASP A 26 33.95 27.89 -12.30
C ASP A 26 32.67 28.20 -13.09
N SER A 27 31.66 28.77 -12.40
CA SER A 27 31.35 30.20 -12.56
C SER A 27 30.15 30.65 -11.72
N ALA A 28 30.32 31.84 -11.13
CA ALA A 28 29.34 32.61 -10.37
C ALA A 28 28.16 33.15 -11.21
N GLY A 29 27.01 33.40 -10.56
CA GLY A 29 25.90 34.16 -11.14
C GLY A 29 24.79 34.47 -10.13
N SER A 30 24.55 35.77 -9.91
CA SER A 30 23.74 36.36 -8.84
C SER A 30 22.21 36.32 -9.02
N ALA A 31 21.51 36.29 -7.87
CA ALA A 31 20.32 37.04 -7.43
C ALA A 31 19.21 37.43 -8.43
N SER A 32 17.93 37.21 -8.06
CA SER A 32 17.01 38.27 -7.52
C SER A 32 15.55 37.80 -7.40
N GLU A 33 14.99 38.14 -6.24
CA GLU A 33 13.61 38.45 -5.80
C GLU A 33 12.44 38.41 -6.81
N ALA A 34 11.30 37.86 -6.38
CA ALA A 34 10.04 38.63 -6.21
C ALA A 34 8.90 37.78 -5.62
N SER A 35 8.31 38.30 -4.56
CA SER A 35 7.13 37.81 -3.85
C SER A 35 5.85 37.91 -4.68
N SER A 36 4.90 37.01 -4.45
CA SER A 36 3.48 37.23 -4.76
C SER A 36 2.61 36.52 -3.73
N SER A 37 2.10 37.32 -2.80
CA SER A 37 1.10 36.95 -1.79
C SER A 37 -0.29 36.93 -2.41
N SER A 38 -0.95 35.78 -2.39
CA SER A 38 -2.38 35.64 -2.74
C SER A 38 -3.15 35.23 -1.50
N THR A 39 -4.10 36.08 -1.10
CA THR A 39 -4.97 35.87 0.06
C THR A 39 -6.25 35.23 -0.43
N SER A 40 -6.56 34.01 0.00
CA SER A 40 -7.85 33.37 -0.29
C SER A 40 -8.55 33.00 1.02
N ALA A 41 -9.79 33.47 1.11
CA ALA A 41 -10.68 33.30 2.24
C ALA A 41 -11.35 31.93 2.21
N SER A 42 -11.45 31.28 3.37
CA SER A 42 -12.26 30.06 3.55
C SER A 42 -13.44 30.36 4.46
N THR A 43 -14.64 30.15 3.94
CA THR A 43 -15.90 30.04 4.67
C THR A 43 -16.05 28.63 5.21
N SER A 44 -16.19 28.48 6.52
CA SER A 44 -16.57 27.22 7.18
C SER A 44 -18.09 27.15 7.34
N SER A 45 -18.67 26.00 6.96
CA SER A 45 -20.03 25.61 7.32
C SER A 45 -19.98 24.29 8.08
N ASP A 46 -20.64 24.28 9.23
CA ASP A 46 -20.91 23.13 10.09
C ASP A 46 -21.72 22.02 9.39
N ALA A 47 -21.53 20.76 9.80
CA ALA A 47 -22.63 19.83 10.02
C ALA A 47 -22.21 18.61 10.87
N SER A 48 -23.16 18.20 11.70
CA SER A 48 -23.03 17.27 12.81
C SER A 48 -23.39 15.82 12.45
N THR A 49 -23.13 14.95 13.45
CA THR A 49 -24.01 13.88 14.00
C THR A 49 -23.87 12.41 13.53
N SER A 50 -23.58 11.59 14.56
CA SER A 50 -24.33 10.40 15.02
C SER A 50 -23.96 9.00 14.53
N SER A 51 -23.44 8.23 15.52
CA SER A 51 -24.01 7.00 16.07
C SER A 51 -24.44 5.87 15.12
N ALA A 52 -23.77 4.72 15.22
CA ALA A 52 -24.31 3.44 14.79
C ALA A 52 -24.26 2.40 15.91
N SER A 53 -25.41 1.75 16.09
CA SER A 53 -25.74 0.74 17.09
C SER A 53 -25.18 -0.63 16.73
N SER A 54 -24.62 -1.34 17.70
CA SER A 54 -24.24 -2.76 17.57
C SER A 54 -25.45 -3.67 17.86
N MET A 55 -25.83 -4.51 16.90
CA MET A 55 -26.79 -5.60 17.10
C MET A 55 -26.06 -6.93 17.27
N SER A 56 -26.41 -7.64 18.34
CA SER A 56 -26.04 -9.03 18.59
C SER A 56 -26.81 -9.98 17.68
N SER A 57 -26.24 -11.14 17.37
CA SER A 57 -27.03 -12.34 17.06
C SER A 57 -26.27 -13.60 17.46
N THR A 58 -26.90 -14.31 18.39
CA THR A 58 -26.64 -15.66 18.87
C THR A 58 -27.29 -16.66 17.92
N SER A 59 -26.63 -17.77 17.60
CA SER A 59 -27.30 -19.01 17.17
C SER A 59 -26.53 -20.23 17.65
N ALA A 60 -27.19 -21.00 18.51
CA ALA A 60 -26.83 -22.37 18.88
C ALA A 60 -27.46 -23.35 17.87
N GLY A 61 -26.88 -24.54 17.73
CA GLY A 61 -27.48 -25.62 16.95
C GLY A 61 -26.65 -26.90 16.95
N THR A 62 -26.98 -27.80 17.88
CA THR A 62 -26.61 -29.22 17.97
C THR A 62 -27.11 -30.00 16.75
N ASP A 63 -26.41 -31.06 16.31
CA ASP A 63 -26.92 -32.44 16.41
C ASP A 63 -26.08 -33.54 15.71
N THR A 64 -25.79 -34.54 16.53
CA THR A 64 -25.59 -36.00 16.35
C THR A 64 -26.07 -36.68 15.04
N ALA A 65 -25.18 -37.45 14.40
CA ALA A 65 -25.45 -38.77 13.77
C ALA A 65 -24.08 -39.40 13.43
N GLY A 66 -23.74 -40.66 13.72
CA GLY A 66 -24.46 -41.88 13.38
C GLY A 66 -23.57 -42.71 12.46
N SER A 67 -22.52 -43.32 13.01
CA SER A 67 -21.51 -44.10 12.27
C SER A 67 -22.09 -45.45 11.80
N SER A 68 -22.16 -45.67 10.49
CA SER A 68 -22.53 -46.95 9.88
C SER A 68 -21.30 -47.59 9.23
N GLY A 69 -20.95 -48.77 9.72
CA GLY A 69 -19.93 -49.62 9.10
C GLY A 69 -20.48 -50.37 7.89
N SER A 70 -19.73 -50.32 6.79
CA SER A 70 -19.86 -51.23 5.65
C SER A 70 -18.47 -51.57 5.13
N THR A 71 -17.98 -52.75 5.51
CA THR A 71 -16.77 -53.36 4.92
C THR A 71 -17.13 -53.96 3.57
N SER A 72 -16.92 -53.19 2.50
CA SER A 72 -16.94 -53.69 1.13
C SER A 72 -15.50 -53.80 0.63
N ALA A 73 -15.08 -55.03 0.30
CA ALA A 73 -13.77 -55.32 -0.24
C ALA A 73 -13.69 -54.86 -1.71
N SER A 74 -13.49 -53.56 -1.92
CA SER A 74 -13.17 -52.99 -3.23
C SER A 74 -11.70 -53.20 -3.52
N THR A 75 -11.36 -53.61 -4.74
CA THR A 75 -10.03 -53.46 -5.33
C THR A 75 -9.66 -51.98 -5.25
N GLY A 76 -8.97 -51.62 -4.16
CA GLY A 76 -8.91 -50.26 -3.64
C GLY A 76 -8.12 -49.35 -4.56
N VAL A 77 -8.84 -48.63 -5.41
CA VAL A 77 -8.31 -47.41 -6.02
C VAL A 77 -8.06 -46.44 -4.87
N VAL A 78 -6.80 -46.04 -4.67
CA VAL A 78 -6.43 -45.09 -3.63
C VAL A 78 -7.05 -43.74 -4.00
N PRO A 79 -7.85 -43.12 -3.13
CA PRO A 79 -8.40 -41.79 -3.39
C PRO A 79 -7.31 -40.76 -3.66
N VAL A 80 -7.53 -39.91 -4.66
CA VAL A 80 -6.67 -38.77 -4.99
C VAL A 80 -7.20 -37.57 -4.21
N PRO A 81 -6.44 -37.01 -3.24
CA PRO A 81 -6.88 -35.85 -2.47
C PRO A 81 -6.85 -34.59 -3.33
N CYS A 82 -7.65 -33.58 -2.94
CA CYS A 82 -7.46 -32.23 -3.44
C CYS A 82 -6.07 -31.69 -3.02
N GLY A 83 -5.39 -31.00 -3.94
CA GLY A 83 -4.08 -30.37 -3.71
C GLY A 83 -3.94 -29.11 -4.55
N ASP A 84 -2.70 -28.71 -4.87
CA ASP A 84 -2.42 -27.49 -5.66
C ASP A 84 -2.85 -27.59 -7.14
N THR A 85 -3.28 -28.78 -7.58
CA THR A 85 -3.75 -29.03 -8.95
C THR A 85 -5.04 -29.84 -8.91
N LEU A 86 -5.95 -29.55 -9.86
CA LEU A 86 -7.20 -30.28 -9.98
C LEU A 86 -6.94 -31.80 -10.16
N PRO A 87 -7.59 -32.66 -9.37
CA PRO A 87 -7.48 -34.10 -9.55
C PRO A 87 -8.08 -34.50 -10.91
N PRO A 88 -7.55 -35.53 -11.61
CA PRO A 88 -8.09 -35.92 -12.91
C PRO A 88 -9.56 -36.37 -12.83
N ALA A 89 -10.39 -35.96 -13.80
CA ALA A 89 -11.78 -36.41 -13.87
C ALA A 89 -11.88 -37.94 -13.93
N GLY A 90 -12.81 -38.51 -13.16
CA GLY A 90 -13.02 -39.96 -13.00
C GLY A 90 -12.06 -40.64 -12.02
N SER A 91 -11.08 -39.93 -11.45
CA SER A 91 -10.25 -40.49 -10.37
C SER A 91 -11.04 -40.61 -9.07
N ALA A 92 -10.69 -41.59 -8.22
CA ALA A 92 -11.40 -41.83 -6.98
C ALA A 92 -11.22 -40.67 -5.99
N CYS A 93 -12.29 -40.28 -5.32
CA CYS A 93 -12.29 -39.30 -4.24
C CYS A 93 -12.74 -39.96 -2.92
N ALA A 94 -12.36 -39.36 -1.79
CA ALA A 94 -12.59 -39.96 -0.48
C ALA A 94 -13.98 -39.62 0.08
N ASP A 95 -14.39 -38.36 -0.08
CA ASP A 95 -15.57 -37.81 0.58
C ASP A 95 -16.57 -37.26 -0.45
N GLU A 96 -17.80 -37.79 -0.44
CA GLU A 96 -18.87 -37.34 -1.35
C GLU A 96 -19.19 -35.85 -1.12
N GLY A 97 -19.23 -35.08 -2.19
CA GLY A 97 -19.43 -33.62 -2.14
C GLY A 97 -18.18 -32.83 -1.77
N GLU A 98 -17.00 -33.45 -1.63
CA GLU A 98 -15.73 -32.73 -1.53
C GLU A 98 -15.54 -31.85 -2.78
N GLU A 99 -15.16 -30.59 -2.58
CA GLU A 99 -14.90 -29.61 -3.64
C GLU A 99 -13.41 -29.29 -3.69
N CYS A 100 -12.85 -29.25 -4.89
CA CYS A 100 -11.46 -28.93 -5.14
C CYS A 100 -11.36 -27.87 -6.24
N ALA A 101 -10.89 -26.68 -5.88
CA ALA A 101 -10.74 -25.57 -6.81
C ALA A 101 -9.42 -24.81 -6.52
N PRO A 102 -8.27 -25.40 -6.84
CA PRO A 102 -6.99 -24.73 -6.67
C PRO A 102 -6.92 -23.51 -7.59
N GLY A 103 -6.67 -22.34 -7.00
CA GLY A 103 -6.69 -21.07 -7.72
C GLY A 103 -8.10 -20.53 -7.98
N ALA A 104 -9.11 -20.94 -7.21
CA ALA A 104 -10.42 -20.32 -7.24
C ALA A 104 -10.31 -18.82 -6.96
N ASP A 105 -10.59 -18.03 -7.99
CA ASP A 105 -10.83 -16.61 -7.87
C ASP A 105 -12.34 -16.41 -7.93
N PRO A 106 -12.98 -15.85 -6.89
CA PRO A 106 -14.42 -15.57 -6.93
C PRO A 106 -14.82 -14.58 -8.05
N CYS A 107 -13.86 -13.91 -8.70
CA CYS A 107 -14.08 -12.85 -9.68
C CYS A 107 -13.89 -13.32 -11.12
N ASP A 108 -13.11 -14.36 -11.33
CA ASP A 108 -12.91 -14.98 -12.65
C ASP A 108 -13.62 -16.32 -12.74
N PRO A 109 -14.01 -16.75 -13.95
CA PRO A 109 -14.42 -18.14 -14.13
C PRO A 109 -13.26 -19.07 -13.76
N TYR A 110 -13.55 -20.08 -12.93
CA TYR A 110 -12.55 -21.06 -12.51
C TYR A 110 -13.07 -22.49 -12.65
N GLU A 111 -12.15 -23.42 -12.84
CA GLU A 111 -12.46 -24.84 -12.87
C GLU A 111 -12.57 -25.39 -11.44
N ILE A 112 -13.59 -26.21 -11.21
CA ILE A 112 -13.82 -26.91 -9.95
C ILE A 112 -13.95 -28.41 -10.22
N ALA A 113 -13.43 -29.22 -9.31
CA ALA A 113 -13.76 -30.64 -9.24
C ALA A 113 -14.65 -30.91 -8.03
N THR A 114 -15.72 -31.67 -8.21
CA THR A 114 -16.60 -32.12 -7.13
C THR A 114 -16.65 -33.64 -7.10
N CYS A 115 -16.48 -34.22 -5.92
CA CYS A 115 -16.61 -35.65 -5.70
C CYS A 115 -18.08 -36.08 -5.79
N SER A 116 -18.40 -36.93 -6.77
CA SER A 116 -19.75 -37.45 -7.00
C SER A 116 -19.70 -38.95 -7.31
N GLU A 117 -20.50 -39.73 -6.60
CA GLU A 117 -20.51 -41.19 -6.66
C GLU A 117 -19.11 -41.83 -6.46
N GLY A 118 -18.28 -41.21 -5.61
CA GLY A 118 -16.91 -41.66 -5.32
C GLY A 118 -15.89 -41.40 -6.44
N ALA A 119 -16.23 -40.57 -7.43
CA ALA A 119 -15.30 -40.11 -8.47
C ALA A 119 -15.31 -38.58 -8.62
N TRP A 120 -14.14 -38.00 -8.92
CA TRP A 120 -14.03 -36.58 -9.24
C TRP A 120 -14.73 -36.26 -10.56
N THR A 121 -15.62 -35.28 -10.54
CA THR A 121 -16.27 -34.71 -11.72
C THR A 121 -15.84 -33.26 -11.87
N HIS A 122 -15.57 -32.80 -13.11
CA HIS A 122 -15.13 -31.42 -13.37
C HIS A 122 -16.30 -30.56 -13.80
N GLY A 123 -16.25 -29.29 -13.43
CA GLY A 123 -17.17 -28.25 -13.87
C GLY A 123 -16.47 -26.89 -13.93
N GLU A 124 -17.15 -25.93 -14.53
CA GLU A 124 -16.74 -24.53 -14.51
C GLU A 124 -17.69 -23.76 -13.59
N VAL A 125 -17.14 -23.03 -12.64
CA VAL A 125 -17.86 -22.00 -11.91
C VAL A 125 -17.70 -20.74 -12.73
N GLY A 126 -18.81 -20.16 -13.19
CA GLY A 126 -18.77 -18.82 -13.80
C GLY A 126 -18.24 -17.78 -12.80
N PRO A 127 -17.91 -16.57 -13.26
CA PRO A 127 -17.51 -15.50 -12.34
C PRO A 127 -18.57 -15.38 -11.23
N GLY A 128 -18.11 -15.32 -9.99
CA GLY A 128 -18.96 -15.25 -8.81
C GLY A 128 -19.78 -13.96 -8.78
N ASP A 129 -20.56 -13.77 -7.71
CA ASP A 129 -21.27 -12.50 -7.52
C ASP A 129 -20.21 -11.38 -7.47
N PRO A 130 -20.21 -10.43 -8.40
CA PRO A 130 -19.22 -9.34 -8.42
C PRO A 130 -19.27 -8.49 -7.14
N LYS A 131 -20.29 -8.64 -6.27
CA LYS A 131 -20.31 -8.09 -4.91
C LYS A 131 -19.26 -8.67 -3.95
N ALA A 132 -18.78 -9.89 -4.19
CA ALA A 132 -17.76 -10.52 -3.37
C ALA A 132 -16.33 -10.14 -3.81
N CYS A 133 -16.23 -9.51 -4.98
CA CYS A 133 -15.00 -9.06 -5.60
C CYS A 133 -14.78 -7.60 -5.21
N GLY A 134 -13.99 -7.39 -4.15
CA GLY A 134 -13.46 -6.06 -3.91
C GLY A 134 -12.63 -5.61 -5.13
N CYS A 135 -12.52 -4.30 -5.33
CA CYS A 135 -11.65 -3.77 -6.36
C CYS A 135 -10.19 -4.27 -6.24
N ASP A 136 -9.58 -4.69 -7.36
CA ASP A 136 -8.13 -4.87 -7.45
C ASP A 136 -7.46 -3.49 -7.63
N PRO A 137 -6.60 -3.05 -6.69
CA PRO A 137 -5.89 -1.77 -6.82
C PRO A 137 -4.95 -1.70 -8.05
N ASN A 138 -4.62 -2.83 -8.68
CA ASN A 138 -3.78 -2.90 -9.88
C ASN A 138 -4.59 -2.99 -11.19
N ASP A 139 -5.89 -3.30 -11.11
CA ASP A 139 -6.80 -3.33 -12.26
C ASP A 139 -7.98 -2.40 -12.01
N LEU A 140 -7.75 -1.11 -12.26
CA LEU A 140 -8.74 -0.08 -12.01
C LEU A 140 -9.94 -0.26 -12.94
N PRO A 141 -11.17 -0.15 -12.41
CA PRO A 141 -12.38 -0.28 -13.19
C PRO A 141 -12.50 0.85 -14.21
N GLU A 142 -13.18 0.57 -15.32
CA GLU A 142 -13.53 1.60 -16.29
C GLU A 142 -14.57 2.55 -15.69
N GLU A 143 -14.44 3.86 -15.90
CA GLU A 143 -15.43 4.84 -15.43
C GLU A 143 -16.83 4.52 -15.99
N GLY A 144 -17.84 4.53 -15.13
CA GLY A 144 -19.22 4.19 -15.48
C GLY A 144 -19.50 2.68 -15.55
N SER A 145 -18.50 1.81 -15.35
CA SER A 145 -18.72 0.38 -15.18
C SER A 145 -19.50 0.11 -13.88
N PRO A 146 -20.31 -0.97 -13.82
CA PRO A 146 -21.12 -1.24 -12.66
C PRO A 146 -20.27 -1.57 -11.43
N CYS A 147 -20.68 -1.03 -10.29
CA CYS A 147 -20.13 -1.35 -8.98
C CYS A 147 -21.28 -1.72 -8.04
N PHE A 148 -21.00 -2.50 -7.00
CA PHE A 148 -22.07 -3.10 -6.21
C PHE A 148 -22.05 -2.77 -4.72
N VAL A 149 -20.95 -2.19 -4.24
CA VAL A 149 -20.79 -1.76 -2.85
C VAL A 149 -20.69 -0.23 -2.83
N GLU A 150 -21.79 0.44 -2.52
CA GLU A 150 -21.83 1.90 -2.38
C GLU A 150 -20.76 2.42 -1.41
N GLY A 151 -20.03 3.45 -1.85
CA GLY A 151 -18.93 4.06 -1.11
C GLY A 151 -17.66 3.21 -1.07
N GLU A 152 -17.58 2.09 -1.80
CA GLU A 152 -16.33 1.37 -1.99
C GLU A 152 -15.34 2.23 -2.77
N PHE A 153 -14.09 2.25 -2.31
CA PHE A 153 -12.99 2.93 -2.98
C PHE A 153 -12.09 1.93 -3.67
N CYS A 154 -11.67 2.30 -4.87
CA CYS A 154 -10.87 1.48 -5.75
C CYS A 154 -9.72 2.29 -6.35
N GLY A 155 -8.49 1.97 -6.00
CA GLY A 155 -7.34 2.79 -6.37
C GLY A 155 -6.06 2.24 -5.78
N SER A 156 -4.91 2.63 -6.34
CA SER A 156 -3.58 2.20 -5.88
C SER A 156 -3.18 2.77 -4.51
N GLY A 157 -4.14 3.24 -3.70
CA GLY A 157 -3.91 4.04 -2.51
C GLY A 157 -3.30 5.38 -2.90
N CYS A 158 -4.04 6.48 -2.77
CA CYS A 158 -3.48 7.82 -2.96
C CYS A 158 -2.62 8.22 -1.73
N ASP A 159 -1.75 7.31 -1.29
CA ASP A 159 -0.95 7.40 -0.07
C ASP A 159 0.19 8.43 -0.19
N ASN A 160 0.53 8.81 -1.43
CA ASN A 160 1.44 9.90 -1.73
C ASN A 160 0.63 11.19 -2.01
N PRO A 161 0.53 12.12 -1.04
CA PRO A 161 -0.20 13.37 -1.23
C PRO A 161 0.45 14.32 -2.26
N CYS A 162 1.67 14.04 -2.70
CA CYS A 162 2.41 14.86 -3.67
C CYS A 162 2.29 14.34 -5.11
N ALA A 163 1.69 13.16 -5.31
CA ALA A 163 1.48 12.60 -6.63
C ALA A 163 0.01 12.76 -7.04
N PHE A 164 -0.21 12.99 -8.33
CA PHE A 164 -1.56 12.90 -8.88
C PHE A 164 -1.99 11.43 -8.84
N CYS A 165 -3.20 11.19 -8.37
CA CYS A 165 -3.73 9.84 -8.22
C CYS A 165 -5.17 9.80 -8.76
N ASN A 166 -5.44 8.80 -9.59
CA ASN A 166 -6.81 8.46 -9.98
C ASN A 166 -7.30 7.37 -9.03
N THR A 167 -8.40 7.63 -8.36
CA THR A 167 -9.15 6.61 -7.61
C THR A 167 -10.56 6.55 -8.17
N PHE A 168 -11.29 5.51 -7.83
CA PHE A 168 -12.68 5.33 -8.17
C PHE A 168 -13.47 5.16 -6.88
N GLU A 169 -14.67 5.75 -6.86
CA GLU A 169 -15.65 5.51 -5.80
C GLU A 169 -16.91 4.93 -6.42
N CYS A 170 -17.45 3.89 -5.82
CA CYS A 170 -18.72 3.33 -6.22
C CYS A 170 -19.86 4.24 -5.76
N SER A 171 -20.50 4.95 -6.71
CA SER A 171 -21.59 5.87 -6.41
C SER A 171 -22.69 5.79 -7.48
N GLY A 172 -23.93 5.61 -7.04
CA GLY A 172 -25.07 5.35 -7.91
C GLY A 172 -25.04 3.97 -8.57
N GLY A 173 -24.33 3.00 -7.98
CA GLY A 173 -24.12 1.66 -8.57
C GLY A 173 -23.20 1.64 -9.79
N VAL A 174 -22.42 2.70 -10.02
CA VAL A 174 -21.36 2.75 -11.03
C VAL A 174 -20.06 3.30 -10.43
N TRP A 175 -18.92 2.87 -10.96
CA TRP A 175 -17.62 3.41 -10.60
C TRP A 175 -17.48 4.82 -11.16
N MET A 176 -17.28 5.79 -10.27
CA MET A 176 -17.04 7.19 -10.61
C MET A 176 -15.56 7.50 -10.45
N GLY A 177 -14.94 8.04 -11.50
CA GLY A 177 -13.57 8.52 -11.43
C GLY A 177 -13.44 9.71 -10.49
N LEU A 178 -12.47 9.65 -9.60
CA LEU A 178 -12.08 10.71 -8.68
C LEU A 178 -10.62 11.09 -8.94
N GLU A 179 -10.44 12.32 -9.40
CA GLU A 179 -9.12 12.90 -9.58
C GLU A 179 -8.64 13.49 -8.24
N VAL A 180 -7.63 12.88 -7.64
CA VAL A 180 -6.96 13.41 -6.45
C VAL A 180 -5.75 14.22 -6.92
N PHE A 181 -5.90 15.54 -6.84
CA PHE A 181 -4.83 16.47 -7.18
C PHE A 181 -3.76 16.49 -6.10
N PRO A 182 -2.47 16.65 -6.48
CA PRO A 182 -1.39 16.83 -5.52
C PRO A 182 -1.68 17.98 -4.56
N GLY A 183 -1.34 17.77 -3.29
CA GLY A 183 -1.25 18.82 -2.29
C GLY A 183 -0.05 19.75 -2.53
N GLU A 184 0.05 20.81 -1.72
CA GLU A 184 1.19 21.73 -1.73
C GLU A 184 2.42 21.09 -1.08
N CYS A 185 3.12 20.26 -1.84
CA CYS A 185 4.37 19.64 -1.41
C CYS A 185 5.58 20.47 -1.82
N LEU A 186 6.54 20.60 -0.91
CA LEU A 186 7.84 21.19 -1.23
C LEU A 186 8.62 20.29 -2.19
N THR A 187 9.36 20.89 -3.11
CA THR A 187 10.36 20.16 -3.91
C THR A 187 11.63 19.87 -3.10
N CYS A 188 12.51 19.02 -3.64
CA CYS A 188 13.80 18.74 -3.06
C CYS A 188 14.63 20.02 -2.83
N GLU A 189 14.61 20.93 -3.80
CA GLU A 189 15.33 22.20 -3.74
C GLU A 189 14.76 23.15 -2.69
N GLU A 190 13.45 23.07 -2.42
CA GLU A 190 12.77 23.90 -1.42
C GLU A 190 12.97 23.36 0.00
N VAL A 191 12.93 22.03 0.20
CA VAL A 191 13.06 21.43 1.54
C VAL A 191 14.51 21.41 2.04
N CYS A 192 15.49 21.22 1.14
CA CYS A 192 16.89 21.02 1.52
C CYS A 192 17.57 22.19 2.25
N PRO A 193 17.28 23.47 1.95
CA PRO A 193 17.75 24.59 2.75
C PRO A 193 17.36 24.51 4.24
N TYR A 194 16.19 23.95 4.56
CA TYR A 194 15.76 23.76 5.96
C TYR A 194 16.56 22.65 6.64
N VAL A 195 16.80 21.55 5.94
CA VAL A 195 17.57 20.40 6.43
C VAL A 195 19.01 20.80 6.72
N VAL A 196 19.69 21.43 5.76
CA VAL A 196 21.09 21.84 5.89
C VAL A 196 21.27 22.91 6.97
N LYS A 197 20.28 23.80 7.14
CA LYS A 197 20.28 24.80 8.22
C LYS A 197 20.28 24.15 9.62
N GLY A 198 19.75 22.93 9.77
CA GLY A 198 19.86 22.16 11.01
C GLY A 198 21.31 21.89 11.41
N GLY A 199 22.22 21.77 10.43
CA GLY A 199 23.68 21.72 10.65
C GLY A 199 24.14 20.51 11.45
N CYS A 200 23.39 19.41 11.43
CA CYS A 200 23.73 18.21 12.18
C CYS A 200 24.90 17.48 11.52
N GLU A 201 25.84 16.99 12.33
CA GLU A 201 27.02 16.25 11.83
C GLU A 201 26.62 14.97 11.06
N GLY A 202 25.49 14.36 11.41
CA GLY A 202 24.90 13.24 10.68
C GLY A 202 23.98 13.65 9.50
N GLY A 203 23.87 14.93 9.18
CA GLY A 203 23.08 15.45 8.06
C GLY A 203 23.90 15.64 6.77
N PRO A 204 23.24 16.04 5.66
CA PRO A 204 23.94 16.38 4.43
C PRO A 204 24.86 17.60 4.65
N PRO A 205 26.09 17.60 4.08
CA PRO A 205 27.07 18.67 4.27
C PRO A 205 26.68 19.97 3.57
N ASP A 206 25.88 19.89 2.50
CA ASP A 206 25.45 21.01 1.67
C ASP A 206 24.12 20.72 0.97
N VAL A 207 23.55 21.75 0.34
CA VAL A 207 22.24 21.68 -0.33
C VAL A 207 22.27 20.71 -1.51
N ASP A 208 23.35 20.69 -2.30
CA ASP A 208 23.44 19.83 -3.49
C ASP A 208 23.44 18.35 -3.09
N THR A 209 24.19 18.00 -2.05
CA THR A 209 24.21 16.64 -1.49
C THR A 209 22.85 16.26 -0.90
N CYS A 210 22.16 17.21 -0.27
CA CYS A 210 20.80 17.00 0.22
C CYS A 210 19.81 16.73 -0.93
N VAL A 211 19.85 17.54 -2.00
CA VAL A 211 18.95 17.41 -3.15
C VAL A 211 19.16 16.08 -3.86
N ALA A 212 20.41 15.66 -4.03
CA ALA A 212 20.72 14.34 -4.60
C ALA A 212 20.08 13.20 -3.77
N GLY A 213 20.30 13.19 -2.46
CA GLY A 213 19.71 12.19 -1.57
C GLY A 213 18.17 12.27 -1.51
N CYS A 214 17.61 13.46 -1.64
CA CYS A 214 16.15 13.66 -1.73
C CYS A 214 15.56 12.95 -2.96
N TYR A 215 16.17 13.11 -4.13
CA TYR A 215 15.73 12.41 -5.34
C TYR A 215 15.95 10.91 -5.27
N ASP A 216 16.99 10.43 -4.59
CA ASP A 216 17.20 9.01 -4.36
C ASP A 216 16.04 8.40 -3.54
N VAL A 217 15.54 9.12 -2.53
CA VAL A 217 14.37 8.68 -1.75
C VAL A 217 13.09 8.72 -2.60
N MET A 218 12.92 9.73 -3.45
CA MET A 218 11.78 9.78 -4.40
C MET A 218 11.80 8.62 -5.40
N ALA A 219 12.98 8.09 -5.76
CA ALA A 219 13.12 6.94 -6.63
C ALA A 219 13.02 5.59 -5.87
N SER A 220 12.80 5.62 -4.55
CA SER A 220 12.81 4.43 -3.69
C SER A 220 11.39 3.91 -3.40
N PRO A 221 11.25 2.68 -2.87
CA PRO A 221 9.96 2.18 -2.37
C PRO A 221 9.34 3.01 -1.23
N CYS A 222 10.11 3.93 -0.63
CA CYS A 222 9.64 4.82 0.43
C CYS A 222 9.08 6.16 -0.10
N GLU A 223 8.94 6.33 -1.42
CA GLU A 223 8.47 7.55 -2.06
C GLU A 223 7.17 8.09 -1.45
N ALA A 224 6.17 7.23 -1.20
CA ALA A 224 4.89 7.69 -0.65
C ALA A 224 5.01 8.30 0.74
N LEU A 225 5.82 7.69 1.62
CA LEU A 225 6.10 8.23 2.96
C LEU A 225 6.91 9.53 2.87
N PHE A 226 7.80 9.62 1.88
CA PHE A 226 8.53 10.85 1.63
C PHE A 226 7.62 11.97 1.15
N GLY A 227 6.65 11.67 0.27
CA GLY A 227 5.60 12.60 -0.13
C GLY A 227 4.79 13.11 1.06
N GLN A 228 4.43 12.24 2.01
CA GLN A 228 3.75 12.68 3.24
C GLN A 228 4.61 13.65 4.07
N ALA A 229 5.92 13.40 4.16
CA ALA A 229 6.85 14.31 4.83
C ALA A 229 6.96 15.67 4.11
N LEU A 230 7.06 15.68 2.78
CA LEU A 230 7.12 16.91 1.97
C LEU A 230 5.83 17.72 2.02
N PHE A 231 4.67 17.04 2.00
CA PHE A 231 3.36 17.67 2.18
C PHE A 231 3.23 18.33 3.55
N CYS A 232 3.59 17.61 4.61
CA CYS A 232 3.62 18.20 5.95
C CYS A 232 4.58 19.39 6.01
N ALA A 233 5.74 19.28 5.37
CA ALA A 233 6.74 20.33 5.37
C ALA A 233 6.23 21.62 4.70
N GLY A 234 5.48 21.49 3.60
CA GLY A 234 4.85 22.61 2.89
C GLY A 234 3.79 23.33 3.71
N ILE A 235 3.10 22.62 4.62
CA ILE A 235 2.03 23.18 5.44
C ILE A 235 2.56 23.77 6.76
N ASN A 236 3.50 23.08 7.41
CA ASN A 236 3.85 23.34 8.82
C ASN A 236 5.22 24.01 9.04
N GLU A 237 6.00 24.25 7.98
CA GLU A 237 7.37 24.83 8.07
C GLU A 237 8.25 24.16 9.14
N PRO A 238 8.69 22.91 8.91
CA PRO A 238 9.28 22.09 9.96
C PRO A 238 10.60 22.67 10.46
N VAL A 239 10.85 22.46 11.76
CA VAL A 239 12.09 22.90 12.39
C VAL A 239 13.04 21.71 12.50
N PHE A 240 14.15 21.76 11.75
CA PHE A 240 15.24 20.79 11.86
C PHE A 240 16.19 21.20 12.99
N THR A 241 16.38 20.28 13.93
CA THR A 241 17.30 20.39 15.07
C THR A 241 18.17 19.14 15.15
N CYS A 242 19.18 19.13 16.02
CA CYS A 242 20.00 17.94 16.22
C CYS A 242 19.73 17.31 17.58
N ASP A 243 19.52 16.00 17.61
CA ASP A 243 19.47 15.26 18.86
C ASP A 243 20.86 15.11 19.50
N ALA A 244 20.90 14.50 20.70
CA ALA A 244 22.14 14.25 21.42
C ALA A 244 23.10 13.29 20.70
N ALA A 245 22.63 12.56 19.69
CA ALA A 245 23.43 11.71 18.81
C ALA A 245 23.83 12.43 17.51
N MET A 246 23.63 13.75 17.42
CA MET A 246 23.90 14.60 16.26
C MET A 246 23.12 14.20 15.00
N ARG A 247 21.94 13.60 15.18
CA ARG A 247 21.02 13.26 14.09
C ARG A 247 19.97 14.36 13.92
N PRO A 248 19.52 14.64 12.68
CA PRO A 248 18.43 15.58 12.47
C PRO A 248 17.14 15.06 13.14
N THR A 249 16.48 15.92 13.90
CA THR A 249 15.14 15.75 14.46
C THR A 249 14.23 16.83 13.92
N VAL A 250 12.99 16.46 13.61
CA VAL A 250 12.01 17.31 12.93
C VAL A 250 10.94 17.72 13.92
N GLY A 251 10.71 19.02 14.09
CA GLY A 251 9.57 19.55 14.85
C GLY A 251 8.42 19.95 13.93
N GLY A 252 7.20 19.55 14.26
CA GLY A 252 5.96 19.89 13.54
C GLY A 252 5.53 18.91 12.44
N CYS A 253 6.36 17.90 12.16
CA CYS A 253 6.11 16.81 11.19
C CYS A 253 6.74 15.48 11.67
N GLU A 254 6.78 15.28 12.99
CA GLU A 254 7.46 14.17 13.65
C GLU A 254 7.00 12.81 13.10
N ASP A 255 5.69 12.56 13.05
CA ASP A 255 5.13 11.26 12.68
C ASP A 255 5.45 10.88 11.22
N GLN A 256 5.41 11.85 10.29
CA GLN A 256 5.68 11.62 8.88
C GLN A 256 7.16 11.29 8.65
N PHE A 257 8.06 12.00 9.32
CA PHE A 257 9.49 11.74 9.22
C PHE A 257 9.89 10.45 9.94
N ASP A 258 9.27 10.11 11.08
CA ASP A 258 9.52 8.83 11.76
C ASP A 258 9.12 7.63 10.90
N ALA A 259 7.97 7.71 10.21
CA ALA A 259 7.55 6.67 9.26
C ALA A 259 8.53 6.55 8.08
N LEU A 260 8.95 7.68 7.50
CA LEU A 260 9.96 7.70 6.44
C LEU A 260 11.30 7.08 6.89
N TYR A 261 11.76 7.43 8.09
CA TYR A 261 13.01 6.89 8.65
C TYR A 261 12.91 5.39 8.90
N ALA A 262 11.77 4.90 9.39
CA ALA A 262 11.54 3.47 9.55
C ALA A 262 11.57 2.70 8.20
N CYS A 263 11.14 3.33 7.11
CA CYS A 263 11.17 2.73 5.78
C CYS A 263 12.57 2.75 5.14
N THR A 264 13.27 3.87 5.24
CA THR A 264 14.59 4.08 4.59
C THR A 264 15.74 3.41 5.34
N MET A 265 15.55 3.08 6.62
CA MET A 265 16.57 2.45 7.48
C MET A 265 16.04 1.20 8.20
N PRO A 266 15.69 0.12 7.46
CA PRO A 266 15.17 -1.11 8.06
C PRO A 266 16.21 -1.92 8.85
#